data_AF-A0A3D4YLP5-F1
#
_entry.id   AF-A0A3D4YLP5-F1
#
_cell.length_a   1.000
_cell.length_b   1.000
_cell.length_c   1.000
_cell.angle_alpha   90.00
_cell.angle_beta   90.00
_cell.angle_gamma   90.00
#
_symmetry.space_group_name_H-M   'P 1'
#
loop_
_entity.id
_entity.type
_entity.pdbx_description
1 polymer ?
#
loop_
_entity_poly.entity_id
_entity_poly.type
_entity_poly.pdbx_seq_one_letter_code
_entity_poly.pdbx_strand_id
1 'polypeptide(L)'
;SGRTLYVSNRGHNSLAVFSVAESTGALALEQVVSTDGDWPRNFTLDPTGRWLLVANQRSDSVVVFGRDQESGRLTPTRERIALPRPVCLRFLTQAGGTT
;
A
#
# COMPACT_ATOMS: atom_id res chain seq x y z
N SER A 1 4.50 13.69 -6.38
CA SER A 1 5.71 13.91 -5.56
C SER A 1 5.94 12.68 -4.68
N GLY A 2 7.19 12.41 -4.27
CA GLY A 2 7.59 11.25 -3.48
C GLY A 2 7.92 11.62 -2.04
N ARG A 3 6.92 12.04 -1.26
CA ARG A 3 7.08 12.46 0.15
C ARG A 3 6.88 11.33 1.16
N THR A 4 6.36 10.19 0.73
CA THR A 4 6.08 9.04 1.60
C THR A 4 6.68 7.78 1.01
N LEU A 5 7.38 7.01 1.83
CA LEU A 5 7.87 5.68 1.52
C LEU A 5 7.04 4.64 2.29
N TYR A 6 6.66 3.58 1.59
CA TYR A 6 5.94 2.44 2.18
C TYR A 6 6.82 1.20 2.10
N VAL A 7 6.83 0.40 3.17
CA VAL A 7 7.60 -0.85 3.24
C VAL A 7 6.72 -1.96 3.82
N SER A 8 6.61 -3.08 3.13
CA SER A 8 5.93 -4.28 3.65
C SER A 8 6.89 -5.17 4.41
N ASN A 9 6.50 -5.58 5.62
CA ASN A 9 7.24 -6.51 6.46
C ASN A 9 6.56 -7.89 6.46
N ARG A 10 7.21 -8.89 5.85
CA ARG A 10 6.74 -10.29 5.89
C ARG A 10 7.09 -10.90 7.24
N GLY A 11 6.18 -11.69 7.82
CA GLY A 11 6.33 -12.26 9.16
C GLY A 11 5.79 -11.35 10.26
N HIS A 12 6.16 -10.07 10.26
CA HIS A 12 5.49 -9.07 11.11
C HIS A 12 4.09 -8.72 10.58
N ASN A 13 3.85 -8.93 9.29
CA ASN A 13 2.56 -8.72 8.62
C ASN A 13 2.04 -7.28 8.78
N SER A 14 2.93 -6.33 8.47
CA SER A 14 2.67 -4.89 8.59
C SER A 14 3.16 -4.10 7.37
N LEU A 15 2.61 -2.90 7.21
CA LEU A 15 3.22 -1.82 6.43
C LEU A 15 3.85 -0.81 7.40
N ALA A 16 5.10 -0.45 7.14
CA ALA A 16 5.74 0.72 7.71
C ALA A 16 5.61 1.90 6.73
N VAL A 17 5.24 3.06 7.27
CA VAL A 17 5.06 4.33 6.54
C VAL A 17 6.12 5.29 7.04
N PHE A 18 6.90 5.85 6.12
CA PHE A 18 7.92 6.84 6.42
C PHE A 18 7.65 8.14 5.67
N SER A 19 7.85 9.28 6.32
CA SER A 19 8.02 10.56 5.63
C SER A 19 9.44 10.66 5.09
N VAL A 20 9.60 11.37 3.97
CA VAL A 20 10.88 11.59 3.29
C VAL A 20 11.18 13.08 3.28
N ALA A 21 12.24 13.49 3.96
CA ALA A 21 12.69 14.89 3.95
C ALA A 21 13.20 15.28 2.55
N GLU A 22 12.61 16.30 1.92
CA GLU A 22 12.91 16.64 0.51
C GLU A 22 14.36 17.09 0.29
N SER A 23 14.97 17.74 1.27
CA SER A 23 16.33 18.28 1.16
C SER A 23 17.43 17.23 1.35
N THR A 24 17.17 16.17 2.12
CA THR A 24 18.20 15.22 2.55
C THR A 24 17.88 13.77 2.20
N GLY A 25 16.63 13.45 1.87
CA GLY A 25 16.14 12.08 1.74
C GLY A 25 16.04 11.32 3.06
N ALA A 26 16.24 11.99 4.21
CA ALA A 26 16.13 11.35 5.51
C ALA A 26 14.72 10.80 5.74
N LEU A 27 14.64 9.61 6.34
CA LEU A 27 13.40 8.91 6.61
C LEU A 27 13.01 9.08 8.09
N ALA A 28 11.76 9.45 8.35
CA ALA A 28 11.17 9.38 9.69
C ALA A 28 9.99 8.40 9.68
N LEU A 29 9.95 7.50 10.67
CA LEU A 29 8.86 6.52 10.79
C LEU A 29 7.60 7.21 11.31
N GLU A 30 6.53 7.17 10.52
CA GLU A 30 5.25 7.82 10.83
C GLU A 30 4.20 6.84 11.35
N GLN A 31 4.25 5.59 10.86
CA GLN A 31 3.25 4.57 11.20
C GLN A 31 3.79 3.17 10.97
N VAL A 32 3.38 2.23 11.81
CA VAL A 32 3.37 0.79 11.51
C VAL A 32 1.94 0.31 11.65
N VAL A 33 1.39 -0.30 10.61
CA VAL A 33 0.00 -0.76 10.57
C VAL A 33 -0.08 -2.23 10.12
N SER A 34 -0.96 -3.02 10.75
CA SER A 34 -1.29 -4.38 10.30
C SER A 34 -1.73 -4.39 8.84
N THR A 35 -1.37 -5.43 8.08
CA THR A 35 -1.91 -5.65 6.71
C THR A 35 -3.24 -6.39 6.70
N ASP A 36 -3.76 -6.75 7.87
CA ASP A 36 -4.96 -7.55 8.10
C ASP A 36 -4.96 -8.85 7.28
N GLY A 37 -3.78 -9.44 7.13
CA GLY A 37 -3.53 -10.71 6.45
C GLY A 37 -2.15 -11.26 6.77
N ASP A 38 -1.75 -12.31 6.05
CA ASP A 38 -0.46 -12.98 6.26
C ASP A 38 0.43 -12.92 5.02
N TRP A 39 1.70 -12.60 5.24
CA TRP A 39 2.75 -12.56 4.22
C TRP A 39 2.51 -11.51 3.12
N PRO A 40 2.48 -10.20 3.46
CA PRO A 40 2.28 -9.12 2.49
C PRO A 40 3.43 -9.11 1.48
N ARG A 41 3.18 -9.68 0.30
CA ARG A 41 4.22 -9.93 -0.70
C ARG A 41 4.36 -8.79 -1.70
N ASN A 42 3.28 -8.07 -1.91
CA ASN A 42 3.26 -6.86 -2.72
C ASN A 42 2.19 -5.90 -2.22
N PHE A 43 2.36 -4.63 -2.52
CA PHE A 43 1.31 -3.64 -2.42
C PHE A 43 1.47 -2.62 -3.54
N THR A 44 0.43 -1.86 -3.83
CA THR A 44 0.49 -0.77 -4.80
C THR A 44 -0.49 0.34 -4.43
N LEU A 45 -0.14 1.57 -4.80
CA LEU A 45 -1.04 2.71 -4.73
C LEU A 45 -1.92 2.72 -5.98
N ASP A 46 -3.19 3.10 -5.80
CA ASP A 46 -4.05 3.37 -6.93
C ASP A 46 -3.59 4.64 -7.68
N PRO A 47 -3.98 4.82 -8.95
CA PRO A 47 -3.57 5.97 -9.75
C PRO A 47 -3.99 7.33 -9.16
N THR A 48 -5.05 7.36 -8.34
CA THR A 48 -5.47 8.60 -7.65
C THR A 48 -4.67 8.87 -6.38
N GLY A 49 -3.91 7.89 -5.90
CA GLY A 49 -3.11 7.97 -4.67
C GLY A 49 -3.94 8.07 -3.39
N ARG A 50 -5.23 7.71 -3.44
CA ARG A 50 -6.16 7.70 -2.30
C ARG A 50 -6.26 6.33 -1.64
N TRP A 51 -5.87 5.28 -2.34
CA TRP A 51 -5.99 3.90 -1.90
C TRP A 51 -4.66 3.17 -2.04
N LEU A 52 -4.39 2.29 -1.08
CA LEU A 52 -3.27 1.36 -1.12
C LEU A 52 -3.81 -0.05 -0.98
N LEU A 53 -3.49 -0.92 -1.94
CA LEU A 53 -3.91 -2.32 -1.95
C LEU A 53 -2.73 -3.20 -1.55
N VAL A 54 -2.95 -4.13 -0.61
CA VAL A 54 -1.94 -5.06 -0.11
C VAL A 54 -2.31 -6.48 -0.48
N ALA A 55 -1.44 -7.17 -1.22
CA ALA A 55 -1.55 -8.59 -1.52
C ALA A 55 -0.88 -9.42 -0.41
N ASN A 56 -1.71 -10.08 0.41
CA ASN A 56 -1.29 -10.99 1.46
C ASN A 56 -1.28 -12.43 0.92
N GLN A 57 -0.07 -12.96 0.66
CA GLN A 57 0.10 -14.22 -0.07
C GLN A 57 -0.46 -15.43 0.68
N ARG A 58 -0.29 -15.52 2.00
CA ARG A 58 -0.61 -16.73 2.77
C ARG A 58 -2.04 -16.74 3.31
N SER A 59 -2.68 -15.58 3.39
CA SER A 59 -4.09 -15.45 3.77
C SER A 59 -5.04 -15.34 2.58
N ASP A 60 -4.55 -15.56 1.36
CA ASP A 60 -5.34 -15.53 0.12
C ASP A 60 -6.24 -14.28 0.00
N SER A 61 -5.66 -13.10 0.31
CA SER A 61 -6.41 -11.85 0.36
C SER A 61 -5.68 -10.66 -0.23
N VAL A 62 -6.43 -9.75 -0.85
CA VAL A 62 -6.02 -8.37 -1.11
C VAL A 62 -6.84 -7.46 -0.19
N VAL A 63 -6.17 -6.66 0.64
CA VAL A 63 -6.81 -5.72 1.59
C VAL A 63 -6.62 -4.29 1.10
N VAL A 64 -7.66 -3.46 1.21
CA VAL A 64 -7.64 -2.06 0.78
C VAL A 64 -7.52 -1.11 1.97
N PHE A 65 -6.58 -0.18 1.89
CA PHE A 65 -6.36 0.91 2.83
C PHE A 65 -6.70 2.24 2.18
N GLY A 66 -7.35 3.12 2.93
CA GLY A 66 -7.44 4.54 2.62
C GLY A 66 -6.11 5.21 2.98
N ARG A 67 -5.64 6.10 2.11
CA ARG A 67 -4.42 6.88 2.31
C ARG A 67 -4.78 8.33 2.53
N ASP A 68 -4.34 8.88 3.65
CA ASP A 68 -4.30 10.32 3.85
C ASP A 68 -3.23 10.92 2.92
N GLN A 69 -3.62 11.84 2.03
CA GLN A 69 -2.73 12.25 0.94
C GLN A 69 -1.60 13.17 1.39
N GLU A 70 -1.78 13.87 2.51
CA GLU A 70 -0.84 14.82 3.07
C GLU A 70 0.22 14.11 3.93
N SER A 71 -0.22 13.35 4.93
CA SER A 71 0.65 12.61 5.85
C SER A 71 1.13 11.27 5.30
N GLY A 72 0.39 10.70 4.33
CA GLY A 72 0.66 9.35 3.82
C GLY A 72 0.22 8.22 4.75
N ARG A 73 -0.40 8.51 5.90
CA ARG A 73 -0.88 7.49 6.84
C ARG A 73 -2.00 6.66 6.22
N LEU A 74 -2.10 5.41 6.67
CA LEU A 74 -3.03 4.41 6.16
C LEU A 74 -4.11 4.08 7.18
N THR A 75 -5.36 3.95 6.70
CA THR A 75 -6.52 3.53 7.49
C THR A 75 -7.19 2.32 6.83
N PRO A 76 -7.46 1.22 7.55
CA PRO A 76 -8.13 0.05 6.97
C PRO A 76 -9.59 0.37 6.58
N THR A 77 -10.02 -0.06 5.40
CA THR A 77 -11.35 0.28 4.84
C THR A 77 -12.40 -0.83 4.98
N ARG A 78 -12.04 -1.95 5.63
CA ARG A 78 -12.78 -3.24 5.68
C ARG A 78 -12.92 -3.97 4.34
N GLU A 79 -12.74 -3.28 3.22
CA GLU A 79 -12.76 -3.87 1.88
C GLU A 79 -11.64 -4.89 1.68
N ARG A 80 -12.02 -6.05 1.15
CA ARG A 80 -11.12 -7.18 0.89
C ARG A 80 -11.57 -7.98 -0.32
N ILE A 81 -10.61 -8.49 -1.06
CA ILE A 81 -10.82 -9.39 -2.18
C ILE A 81 -10.20 -10.73 -1.82
N ALA A 82 -10.99 -11.81 -1.85
CA ALA A 82 -10.45 -13.16 -1.75
C ALA A 82 -9.79 -13.54 -3.08
N LEU A 83 -8.50 -13.82 -3.04
CA LEU A 83 -7.72 -14.17 -4.22
C LEU A 83 -6.65 -15.16 -3.80
N PRO A 84 -6.54 -16.36 -4.40
CA PRO A 84 -5.52 -17.32 -4.01
C PRO A 84 -4.11 -16.80 -4.27
N ARG A 85 -3.27 -16.80 -3.22
CA ARG A 85 -1.83 -16.52 -3.23
C ARG A 85 -1.42 -15.30 -4.07
N PRO A 86 -1.96 -14.09 -3.80
CA PRO A 86 -1.64 -12.92 -4.58
C PRO A 86 -0.22 -12.46 -4.26
N VAL A 87 0.57 -12.20 -5.30
CA VAL A 87 1.99 -11.84 -5.15
C VAL A 87 2.40 -10.58 -5.90
N CYS A 88 1.55 -10.06 -6.78
CA CYS A 88 1.83 -8.88 -7.59
C CYS A 88 0.52 -8.18 -7.95
N LEU A 89 0.46 -6.88 -7.71
CA LEU A 89 -0.64 -5.99 -8.08
C LEU A 89 -0.10 -4.92 -9.02
N ARG A 90 -0.84 -4.67 -10.11
CA ARG A 90 -0.55 -3.60 -11.05
C ARG A 90 -1.85 -2.97 -11.50
N PHE A 91 -1.91 -1.64 -11.42
CA PHE A 91 -2.93 -0.87 -12.11
C PHE A 91 -2.53 -0.71 -13.57
N LEU A 92 -3.47 -0.95 -14.47
CA LEU A 92 -3.31 -0.63 -15.87
C LEU A 92 -3.78 0.81 -16.07
N THR A 93 -2.91 1.65 -16.62
CA THR A 93 -3.33 2.94 -17.16
C THR A 93 -3.94 2.70 -18.53
N GLN A 94 -5.22 3.05 -18.73
CA GLN A 94 -5.75 3.12 -20.08
C GLN A 94 -5.03 4.24 -20.84
N ALA A 95 -4.41 3.91 -21.96
CA ALA A 95 -4.01 4.92 -22.94
C ALA A 95 -5.29 5.62 -23.43
N GLY A 96 -5.27 6.96 -23.46
CA GLY A 96 -6.45 7.80 -23.61
C GLY A 96 -7.46 7.30 -24.66
N GLY A 97 -8.64 6.89 -24.18
CA GLY A 97 -9.83 6.84 -25.02
C GLY A 97 -10.28 8.27 -25.26
N THR A 98 -9.95 8.80 -26.44
CA THR A 98 -10.64 9.96 -26.98
C THR A 98 -12.07 9.51 -27.30
N THR A 99 -13.04 10.06 -26.58
CA THR A 99 -14.41 10.24 -27.09
C THR A 99 -14.59 11.69 -27.46
#